data_AF-W8RUF3-F1
#
_entry.id   AF-W8RUF3-F1
#
_cell.length_a   1.000
_cell.length_b   1.000
_cell.length_c   1.000
_cell.angle_alpha   90.00
_cell.angle_beta   90.00
_cell.angle_gamma   90.00
#
_symmetry.space_group_name_H-M   'P 1'
#
loop_
_entity.id
_entity.type
_entity.pdbx_description
1 polymer ?
#
loop_
_entity_poly.entity_id
_entity_poly.type
_entity_poly.pdbx_seq_one_letter_code
_entity_poly.pdbx_strand_id
1 'polypeptide(L)' 'MGLFSRLDDANELATGMAHRLGIDLESGFQGGPVQAAYQFRDMVMRCSTCRHHAECRRLQAHSMMLDFPPLLPQPRTVRA' A
#
# COMPACT_ATOMS: atom_id res chain seq x y z
N MET A 1 14.94 14.53 5.11
CA MET A 1 13.99 13.51 4.60
C MET A 1 14.00 13.59 3.08
N GLY A 2 14.87 12.82 2.42
CA GLY A 2 15.07 12.91 0.98
C GLY A 2 14.01 12.15 0.16
N LEU A 3 14.00 12.39 -1.15
CA LEU A 3 13.09 11.71 -2.08
C LEU A 3 13.20 10.16 -1.99
N PHE A 4 14.43 9.66 -1.78
CA PHE A 4 14.71 8.22 -1.64
C PHE A 4 14.07 7.61 -0.39
N SER A 5 14.12 8.27 0.77
CA SER A 5 13.48 7.78 2.01
C SER A 5 11.96 7.68 1.86
N ARG A 6 11.36 8.55 1.04
CA ARG A 6 9.91 8.56 0.79
C ARG A 6 9.47 7.43 -0.15
N LEU A 7 10.33 7.04 -1.09
CA LEU A 7 10.08 5.89 -1.96
C LEU A 7 10.19 4.58 -1.16
N ASP A 8 11.16 4.51 -0.24
CA ASP A 8 11.33 3.36 0.65
C ASP A 8 10.12 3.18 1.59
N ASP A 9 9.70 4.25 2.27
CA ASP A 9 8.46 4.29 3.08
C ASP A 9 7.23 3.87 2.24
N ALA A 10 7.14 4.33 0.99
CA ALA A 10 6.03 3.98 0.10
C ALA A 10 6.04 2.51 -0.32
N ASN A 11 7.22 1.92 -0.51
CA ASN A 11 7.39 0.51 -0.86
C ASN A 11 6.98 -0.41 0.29
N GLU A 12 7.44 -0.10 1.51
CA GLU A 12 7.04 -0.83 2.73
C GLU A 12 5.53 -0.75 2.93
N LEU A 13 4.95 0.45 2.80
CA LEU A 13 3.51 0.65 2.91
C LEU A 13 2.72 -0.12 1.86
N ALA A 14 3.10 -0.05 0.59
CA ALA A 14 2.41 -0.73 -0.50
C ALA A 14 2.41 -2.26 -0.31
N THR A 15 3.57 -2.81 0.08
CA THR A 15 3.72 -4.24 0.37
C THR A 15 2.84 -4.66 1.55
N GLY A 16 2.86 -3.90 2.65
CA GLY A 16 2.06 -4.19 3.83
C GLY A 16 0.55 -4.04 3.63
N MET A 17 0.10 -3.13 2.75
CA MET A 17 -1.30 -3.03 2.34
C MET A 17 -1.71 -4.24 1.49
N ALA A 18 -0.90 -4.59 0.48
CA ALA A 18 -1.19 -5.70 -0.42
C ALA A 18 -1.37 -7.01 0.36
N HIS A 19 -0.46 -7.29 1.30
CA HIS A 19 -0.55 -8.47 2.16
C HIS A 19 -1.86 -8.52 2.98
N ARG A 20 -2.29 -7.38 3.55
CA ARG A 20 -3.51 -7.30 4.38
C ARG A 20 -4.81 -7.31 3.55
N LEU A 21 -4.74 -7.04 2.26
CA LEU A 21 -5.84 -7.17 1.29
C LEU A 21 -5.88 -8.58 0.66
N GLY A 22 -5.04 -9.51 1.11
CA GLY A 22 -4.91 -10.83 0.51
C GLY A 22 -4.36 -10.82 -0.91
N ILE A 23 -3.77 -9.71 -1.36
CA ILE A 23 -3.10 -9.61 -2.66
C ILE A 23 -1.74 -10.29 -2.53
N ASP A 24 -1.66 -11.52 -3.02
CA ASP A 24 -0.41 -12.22 -3.14
C ASP A 24 0.38 -11.70 -4.35
N LEU A 25 1.30 -10.79 -4.07
CA LEU A 25 2.21 -10.24 -5.08
C LEU A 25 3.11 -11.33 -5.65
N GLU A 26 3.53 -12.32 -4.86
CA GLU A 26 4.47 -13.36 -5.27
C GLU A 26 3.88 -14.29 -6.32
N SER A 27 2.64 -14.76 -6.15
CA SER A 27 1.96 -15.52 -7.20
C SER A 27 1.67 -14.70 -8.45
N GLY A 28 1.39 -13.39 -8.30
CA GLY A 28 1.26 -12.45 -9.41
C GLY A 28 2.54 -12.35 -10.25
N PHE A 29 3.72 -12.41 -9.63
CA PHE A 29 5.00 -12.42 -10.34
C PHE A 29 5.25 -13.73 -11.13
N GLN A 30 4.68 -14.86 -10.71
CA GLN A 30 4.88 -16.13 -11.43
C GLN A 30 4.11 -16.21 -12.75
N GLY A 31 2.93 -15.58 -12.85
CA GLY A 31 2.11 -15.59 -14.07
C GLY A 31 2.54 -14.58 -15.15
N GLY A 32 3.34 -13.58 -14.80
CA GLY A 32 3.74 -12.49 -15.70
C GLY A 32 4.61 -11.45 -15.00
N PRO A 33 5.89 -11.76 -14.70
CA PRO A 33 6.73 -11.01 -13.76
C PRO A 33 6.91 -9.54 -14.16
N VAL A 34 7.04 -9.28 -15.46
CA VAL A 34 7.19 -7.93 -16.00
C VAL A 34 5.94 -7.08 -15.76
N GLN A 35 4.76 -7.63 -16.03
CA GLN A 35 3.50 -6.92 -15.87
C GLN A 35 3.16 -6.70 -14.40
N ALA A 36 3.45 -7.68 -13.53
CA ALA A 36 3.31 -7.54 -12.09
C ALA A 36 4.27 -6.48 -11.52
N ALA A 37 5.52 -6.44 -12.00
CA ALA A 37 6.49 -5.43 -11.59
C ALA A 37 6.06 -4.02 -11.98
N TYR A 38 5.48 -3.82 -13.17
CA TYR A 38 4.95 -2.53 -13.57
C TYR A 38 3.77 -2.08 -12.71
N GLN A 39 2.85 -2.98 -12.38
CA GLN A 39 1.72 -2.68 -11.50
C GLN A 39 2.18 -2.34 -10.08
N PHE A 40 3.11 -3.11 -9.54
CA PHE A 40 3.69 -2.85 -8.22
C PHE A 40 4.43 -1.50 -8.20
N ARG A 41 5.26 -1.22 -9.21
CA ARG A 41 5.92 0.08 -9.37
C ARG A 41 4.92 1.22 -9.40
N ASP A 42 3.83 1.11 -10.17
CA ASP A 42 2.81 2.15 -10.26
C ASP A 42 2.16 2.40 -8.89
N MET A 43 1.87 1.34 -8.14
CA MET A 43 1.36 1.42 -6.77
C MET A 43 2.34 2.16 -5.84
N VAL A 44 3.62 1.79 -5.84
CA VAL A 44 4.66 2.45 -5.04
C VAL A 44 4.77 3.93 -5.42
N MET A 45 4.73 4.26 -6.70
CA MET A 45 4.77 5.66 -7.16
C MET A 45 3.55 6.46 -6.68
N ARG A 46 2.34 5.89 -6.74
CA ARG A 46 1.13 6.52 -6.17
C ARG A 46 1.23 6.69 -4.66
N CYS A 47 1.71 5.67 -3.95
CA CYS A 47 1.97 5.78 -2.51
C CYS A 47 2.98 6.89 -2.24
N SER A 48 4.06 7.00 -2.99
CA SER A 48 5.11 8.00 -2.77
C SER A 48 4.60 9.45 -2.86
N THR A 49 3.56 9.72 -3.65
CA THR A 49 2.95 11.06 -3.73
C THR A 49 1.90 11.33 -2.65
N CYS A 50 1.42 10.28 -1.96
CA CYS A 50 0.47 10.40 -0.86
C CYS A 50 1.07 11.20 0.31
N ARG A 51 0.27 12.06 0.94
CA ARG A 51 0.65 12.87 2.10
C ARG A 51 0.35 12.18 3.44
N HIS A 52 -0.37 11.07 3.42
CA HIS A 52 -0.93 10.40 4.60
C HIS A 52 -0.22 9.09 4.95
N HIS A 53 1.09 8.97 4.67
CA HIS A 53 1.88 7.78 5.01
C HIS A 53 1.78 7.38 6.49
N ALA A 54 1.73 8.36 7.39
CA ALA A 54 1.57 8.11 8.82
C ALA A 54 0.22 7.46 9.15
N GLU A 55 -0.87 7.89 8.50
CA GLU A 55 -2.19 7.30 8.70
C GLU A 55 -2.28 5.91 8.09
N CYS A 56 -1.66 5.69 6.92
CA CYS A 56 -1.54 4.34 6.35
C CYS A 56 -0.75 3.39 7.27
N ARG A 57 0.35 3.86 7.88
CA ARG A 57 1.11 3.07 8.87
C ARG A 57 0.24 2.74 10.09
N ARG A 58 -0.49 3.72 10.63
CA ARG A 58 -1.43 3.49 11.74
C ARG A 58 -2.50 2.47 11.38
N LEU A 59 -3.11 2.62 10.20
CA LEU A 59 -4.11 1.68 9.72
C LEU A 59 -3.55 0.24 9.66
N GLN A 60 -2.39 0.06 9.06
CA GLN A 60 -1.74 -1.26 8.97
C GLN A 60 -1.34 -1.83 10.34
N ALA A 61 -0.96 -0.98 11.31
CA ALA A 61 -0.62 -1.42 12.66
C ALA A 61 -1.85 -1.93 13.44
N HIS A 62 -3.06 -1.42 13.14
CA HIS A 62 -4.29 -1.77 13.86
C HIS A 62 -5.20 -2.73 13.07
N SER A 63 -4.84 -3.12 11.86
CA SER A 63 -5.67 -3.98 11.00
C SER A 63 -4.84 -5.15 10.49
N MET A 64 -5.23 -6.35 10.90
CA MET A 64 -4.62 -7.62 10.46
C MET A 64 -5.10 -8.01 9.06
N MET A 65 -6.32 -7.59 8.70
CA MET A 65 -6.87 -7.63 7.34
C MET A 65 -7.54 -6.29 7.02
N LEU A 66 -7.49 -5.88 5.76
CA LEU A 66 -8.14 -4.68 5.24
C LEU A 66 -9.43 -5.01 4.47
N ASP A 67 -9.72 -6.29 4.27
CA ASP A 67 -10.92 -6.78 3.57
C ASP A 67 -12.22 -6.59 4.35
N PHE A 68 -12.10 -6.27 5.64
CA PHE A 68 -13.21 -5.78 6.46
C PHE A 68 -12.98 -4.32 6.81
N PRO A 69 -13.99 -3.43 6.67
CA PRO A 69 -13.85 -2.05 7.08
C PRO A 69 -13.47 -2.03 8.57
N PRO A 70 -12.37 -1.35 8.95
CA PRO A 70 -12.02 -1.23 10.35
C PRO A 70 -13.15 -0.50 11.08
N LEU A 71 -13.45 -0.90 12.33
CA LEU A 71 -14.38 -0.19 13.22
C LEU A 71 -13.86 1.20 13.65
N LEU A 72 -12.81 1.71 13.00
CA LEU A 72 -12.27 3.03 13.24
C LEU A 72 -13.25 4.09 12.73
N PRO A 73 -13.43 5.22 13.44
CA PRO A 73 -14.18 6.36 12.91
C PRO A 73 -13.47 6.84 11.64
N GLN A 74 -14.10 6.55 10.49
CA GLN A 74 -13.52 6.80 9.17
C GLN A 74 -13.26 8.30 8.97
N PRO A 75 -12.03 8.76 8.68
CA PRO A 75 -11.85 10.09 8.15
C PRO A 75 -12.50 10.16 6.77
N ARG A 76 -13.34 11.19 6.58
CA ARG A 76 -14.17 11.43 5.39
C ARG A 76 -13.40 11.17 4.07
N THR A 77 -13.91 10.20 3.30
CA THR A 77 -13.89 10.13 1.83
C THR A 77 -12.72 10.82 1.13
N VAL A 78 -11.69 10.07 0.76
CA VAL A 78 -10.80 10.47 -0.35
C VAL A 78 -11.57 10.19 -1.64
N ARG A 79 -12.19 11.24 -2.17
CA ARG A 79 -12.84 11.23 -3.48
C ARG A 79 -11.75 11.29 -4.54
N ALA A 80 -11.84 10.39 -5.53
CA ALA A 80 -11.00 10.34 -6.72
C ALA A 80 -11.05 11.65 -7.52
#